data_AF-A0A3C2E4W6-F1
#
_entry.id   AF-A0A3C2E4W6-F1
#
_cell.length_a   1.000
_cell.length_b   1.000
_cell.length_c   1.000
_cell.angle_alpha   90.00
_cell.angle_beta   90.00
_cell.angle_gamma   90.00
#
_symmetry.space_group_name_H-M   'P 1'
#
loop_
_entity.id
_entity.type
_entity.pdbx_description
1 polymer ?
#
loop_
_entity_poly.entity_id
_entity_poly.type
_entity_poly.pdbx_seq_one_letter_code
_entity_poly.pdbx_strand_id
1 'polypeptide(L)'
;MKETALSGRERPTVGRLAVYLVLTAAFTGLMAGGANAAGTFDWVYQELDRPVWLLPGSFITALWIAKTLMLAFALWSVERFGLAGWRWLGALGVLATIASAIAWSIVFLVMRDVSLGLLVVVASWVTTVFATWAVGRASVSAGAFMWLPFVFQSYALAASFELMRLNTGL
;
A
#
# COMPACT_ATOMS: atom_id res chain seq x y z
N MET A 1 -28.55 9.29 39.72
CA MET A 1 -27.52 8.32 39.30
C MET A 1 -27.62 8.16 37.79
N LYS A 2 -26.75 8.84 37.05
CA LYS A 2 -26.56 8.71 35.61
C LYS A 2 -25.38 7.77 35.41
N GLU A 3 -25.62 6.49 35.12
CA GLU A 3 -24.56 5.59 34.65
C GLU A 3 -25.17 4.39 33.92
N THR A 4 -26.05 4.69 32.97
CA THR A 4 -26.51 3.74 31.95
C THR A 4 -26.26 4.37 30.60
N ALA A 5 -25.27 3.83 29.87
CA ALA A 5 -25.00 3.96 28.42
C ALA A 5 -23.55 4.34 28.07
N LEU A 6 -22.58 3.47 28.40
CA LEU A 6 -21.39 3.29 27.56
C LEU A 6 -21.33 1.85 27.01
N SER A 7 -22.50 1.22 26.84
CA SER A 7 -22.64 -0.03 26.10
C SER A 7 -22.65 0.26 24.61
N GLY A 8 -21.52 0.05 23.95
CA GLY A 8 -21.46 0.04 22.49
C GLY A 8 -20.24 0.73 21.93
N ARG A 9 -19.03 0.18 22.14
CA ARG A 9 -17.94 0.41 21.20
C ARG A 9 -18.38 -0.22 19.88
N GLU A 10 -19.10 0.54 19.06
CA GLU A 10 -19.62 0.07 17.78
C GLU A 10 -18.48 -0.51 16.96
N ARG A 11 -18.48 -1.83 16.79
CA ARG A 11 -17.53 -2.49 15.90
C ARG A 11 -17.89 -2.02 14.48
N PRO A 12 -16.91 -1.60 13.66
CA PRO A 12 -17.16 -1.06 12.33
C PRO A 12 -18.04 -1.99 11.49
N THR A 13 -19.06 -1.45 10.83
CA THR A 13 -20.04 -2.24 10.08
C THR A 13 -19.52 -2.67 8.71
N VAL A 14 -20.26 -3.53 8.01
CA VAL A 14 -19.99 -3.86 6.59
C VAL A 14 -20.11 -2.61 5.71
N GLY A 15 -20.99 -1.65 6.08
CA GLY A 15 -21.07 -0.36 5.41
C GLY A 15 -19.75 0.42 5.44
N ARG A 16 -19.02 0.38 6.55
CA ARG A 16 -17.69 1.02 6.65
C ARG A 16 -16.63 0.31 5.80
N LEU A 17 -16.70 -1.02 5.66
CA LEU A 17 -15.87 -1.76 4.70
C LEU A 17 -16.14 -1.29 3.27
N ALA A 18 -17.42 -1.18 2.88
CA ALA A 18 -17.79 -0.71 1.54
C ALA A 18 -17.22 0.69 1.26
N VAL A 19 -17.29 1.61 2.24
CA VAL A 19 -16.67 2.94 2.13
C VAL A 19 -15.16 2.84 1.91
N TYR A 20 -14.43 2.03 2.68
CA TYR A 20 -13.00 1.86 2.48
C TYR A 20 -12.65 1.27 1.11
N LEU A 21 -13.41 0.28 0.64
CA LEU A 21 -13.20 -0.32 -0.67
C LEU A 21 -13.47 0.68 -1.80
N VAL A 22 -14.54 1.46 -1.72
CA VAL A 22 -14.84 2.50 -2.72
C VAL A 22 -13.77 3.59 -2.72
N LEU A 23 -13.36 4.08 -1.55
CA LEU A 23 -12.33 5.12 -1.44
C LEU A 23 -10.98 4.63 -1.97
N THR A 24 -10.58 3.40 -1.62
CA THR A 24 -9.32 2.83 -2.11
C THR A 24 -9.37 2.51 -3.59
N ALA A 25 -10.48 1.98 -4.11
CA ALA A 25 -10.65 1.74 -5.55
C ALA A 25 -10.62 3.05 -6.36
N ALA A 26 -11.34 4.09 -5.91
CA ALA A 26 -11.34 5.41 -6.55
C ALA A 26 -9.94 6.03 -6.54
N PHE A 27 -9.25 5.95 -5.40
CA PHE A 27 -7.87 6.41 -5.26
C PHE A 27 -6.93 5.68 -6.22
N THR A 28 -6.96 4.34 -6.22
CA THR A 28 -6.09 3.55 -7.08
C THR A 28 -6.40 3.78 -8.56
N GLY A 29 -7.67 3.89 -8.92
CA GLY A 29 -8.08 4.22 -10.29
C GLY A 29 -7.53 5.58 -10.75
N LEU A 30 -7.63 6.61 -9.90
CA LEU A 30 -7.13 7.96 -10.20
C LEU A 30 -5.62 7.97 -10.43
N MET A 31 -4.87 7.27 -9.58
CA MET A 31 -3.41 7.22 -9.69
C MET A 31 -2.93 6.33 -10.84
N ALA A 32 -3.60 5.20 -11.10
CA ALA A 32 -3.29 4.35 -12.25
C ALA A 32 -3.60 5.08 -13.57
N GLY A 33 -4.75 5.77 -13.63
CA GLY A 33 -5.10 6.63 -14.76
C GLY A 33 -4.11 7.79 -14.92
N GLY A 34 -3.71 8.44 -13.82
CA GLY A 34 -2.71 9.49 -13.80
C GLY A 34 -1.34 9.02 -14.29
N ALA A 35 -0.90 7.83 -13.86
CA ALA A 35 0.35 7.22 -14.31
C ALA A 35 0.35 6.92 -15.82
N ASN A 36 -0.79 6.45 -16.34
CA ASN A 36 -0.96 6.22 -17.77
C ASN A 36 -0.94 7.54 -18.55
N ALA A 37 -1.69 8.54 -18.09
CA ALA A 37 -1.74 9.86 -18.73
C ALA A 37 -0.39 10.60 -18.70
N ALA A 38 0.41 10.39 -17.66
CA ALA A 38 1.76 10.97 -17.54
C ALA A 38 2.83 10.24 -18.38
N GLY A 39 2.45 9.17 -19.09
CA GLY A 39 3.39 8.36 -19.87
C GLY A 39 4.43 7.65 -19.02
N THR A 40 4.13 7.35 -17.74
CA THR A 40 5.11 6.72 -16.84
C THR A 40 5.50 5.34 -17.34
N PHE A 41 4.55 4.57 -17.87
CA PHE A 41 4.87 3.26 -18.43
C PHE A 41 5.76 3.41 -19.68
N ASP A 42 5.47 4.34 -20.58
CA ASP A 42 6.35 4.56 -21.74
C ASP A 42 7.76 4.95 -21.30
N TRP A 43 7.89 5.86 -20.35
CA TRP A 43 9.18 6.21 -19.76
C TRP A 43 9.91 4.99 -19.17
N VAL A 44 9.25 4.18 -18.34
CA VAL A 44 9.88 3.01 -17.71
C VAL A 44 10.21 1.89 -18.71
N TYR A 45 9.38 1.68 -19.73
CA TYR A 45 9.50 0.54 -20.64
C TYR A 45 10.29 0.83 -21.91
N GLN A 46 10.37 2.10 -22.32
CA GLN A 46 11.01 2.53 -23.57
C GLN A 46 12.26 3.38 -23.34
N GLU A 47 12.33 4.16 -22.25
CA GLU A 47 13.45 5.10 -22.01
C GLU A 47 14.45 4.61 -20.97
N LEU A 48 14.03 3.77 -20.00
CA LEU A 48 14.91 3.24 -18.95
C LEU A 48 15.46 1.84 -19.28
N ASP A 49 16.71 1.61 -18.86
CA ASP A 49 17.26 0.26 -18.76
C ASP A 49 16.57 -0.50 -17.63
N ARG A 50 16.02 -1.67 -17.94
CA ARG A 50 15.16 -2.43 -17.02
C ARG A 50 15.55 -3.90 -16.92
N PRO A 51 15.35 -4.53 -15.76
CA PRO A 51 15.59 -5.95 -15.63
C PRO A 51 14.58 -6.77 -16.45
N VAL A 52 15.03 -7.91 -16.99
CA VAL A 52 14.21 -8.81 -17.83
C VAL A 52 12.98 -9.38 -17.10
N TRP A 53 13.02 -9.39 -15.76
CA TRP A 53 11.95 -9.90 -14.91
C TRP A 53 10.95 -8.82 -14.49
N LEU A 54 11.12 -7.55 -14.93
CA LEU A 54 10.16 -6.49 -14.65
C LEU A 54 8.79 -6.85 -15.26
N LEU A 55 7.80 -7.04 -14.40
CA LEU A 55 6.43 -7.38 -14.78
C LEU A 55 5.82 -6.28 -15.66
N PRO A 56 5.03 -6.59 -16.70
CA PRO A 56 4.41 -5.57 -17.55
C PRO A 56 3.59 -4.54 -16.77
N GLY A 57 3.51 -3.29 -17.27
CA GLY A 57 2.84 -2.18 -16.59
C GLY A 57 1.37 -2.45 -16.24
N SER A 58 0.65 -3.15 -17.13
CA SER A 58 -0.74 -3.59 -16.88
C SER A 58 -0.84 -4.55 -15.70
N PHE A 59 0.11 -5.46 -15.55
CA PHE A 59 0.16 -6.42 -14.45
C PHE A 59 0.57 -5.74 -13.13
N ILE A 60 1.54 -4.82 -13.16
CA ILE A 60 1.87 -3.97 -11.99
C ILE A 60 0.64 -3.20 -11.52
N THR A 61 -0.13 -2.62 -12.45
CA THR A 61 -1.36 -1.89 -12.14
C THR A 61 -2.40 -2.79 -11.46
N ALA A 62 -2.62 -3.99 -12.00
CA ALA A 62 -3.56 -4.96 -11.43
C ALA A 62 -3.14 -5.40 -10.01
N LEU A 63 -1.86 -5.68 -9.80
CA LEU A 63 -1.33 -6.03 -8.48
C LEU A 63 -1.44 -4.86 -7.50
N TRP A 64 -1.26 -3.63 -7.96
CA TRP A 64 -1.42 -2.45 -7.13
C TRP A 64 -2.87 -2.26 -6.67
N ILE A 65 -3.85 -2.47 -7.56
CA ILE A 65 -5.28 -2.51 -7.21
C ILE A 65 -5.58 -3.62 -6.20
N ALA A 66 -5.09 -4.83 -6.44
CA ALA A 66 -5.28 -5.91 -5.50
C ALA A 66 -4.73 -5.54 -4.11
N LYS A 67 -3.49 -5.01 -4.05
CA LYS A 67 -2.87 -4.57 -2.80
C LYS A 67 -3.70 -3.52 -2.06
N THR A 68 -4.20 -2.47 -2.73
CA THR A 68 -4.93 -1.40 -2.03
C THR A 68 -6.27 -1.89 -1.48
N LEU A 69 -6.98 -2.76 -2.20
CA LEU A 69 -8.19 -3.42 -1.70
C LEU A 69 -7.90 -4.31 -0.50
N MET A 70 -6.79 -5.05 -0.52
CA MET A 70 -6.36 -5.86 0.61
C MET A 70 -6.00 -5.02 1.84
N LEU A 71 -5.37 -3.86 1.66
CA LEU A 71 -5.11 -2.91 2.74
C LEU A 71 -6.41 -2.36 3.34
N ALA A 72 -7.41 -2.01 2.52
CA ALA A 72 -8.74 -1.62 3.00
C ALA A 72 -9.40 -2.72 3.84
N PHE A 73 -9.32 -3.97 3.37
CA PHE A 73 -9.85 -5.12 4.10
C PHE A 73 -9.09 -5.40 5.40
N ALA A 74 -7.77 -5.26 5.41
CA ALA A 74 -6.94 -5.40 6.61
C ALA A 74 -7.27 -4.33 7.64
N LEU A 75 -7.44 -3.06 7.21
CA LEU A 75 -7.85 -1.95 8.09
C LEU A 75 -9.19 -2.26 8.76
N TRP A 76 -10.20 -2.61 7.97
CA TRP A 76 -11.52 -2.99 8.49
C TRP A 76 -11.44 -4.19 9.45
N SER A 77 -10.68 -5.22 9.08
CA SER A 77 -10.53 -6.44 9.89
C SER A 77 -9.89 -6.15 11.25
N VAL A 78 -8.85 -5.31 11.28
CA VAL A 78 -8.22 -4.87 12.53
C VAL A 78 -9.18 -4.05 13.38
N GLU A 79 -9.91 -3.11 12.79
CA GLU A 79 -10.88 -2.31 13.55
C GLU A 79 -12.03 -3.15 14.12
N ARG A 80 -12.49 -4.17 13.38
CA ARG A 80 -13.61 -5.07 13.72
C ARG A 80 -13.23 -6.15 14.73
N PHE A 81 -12.10 -6.82 14.51
CA PHE A 81 -11.72 -8.06 15.19
C PHE A 81 -10.40 -7.95 15.98
N GLY A 82 -9.69 -6.83 15.87
CA GLY A 82 -8.38 -6.67 16.49
C GLY A 82 -8.43 -6.54 18.01
N LEU A 83 -7.40 -7.10 18.66
CA LEU A 83 -7.17 -6.99 20.11
C LEU A 83 -6.98 -5.52 20.52
N ALA A 84 -7.60 -5.13 21.64
CA ALA A 84 -7.70 -3.72 22.05
C ALA A 84 -6.34 -2.98 22.17
N GLY A 85 -5.29 -3.65 22.65
CA GLY A 85 -3.96 -3.06 22.82
C GLY A 85 -3.20 -2.79 21.52
N TRP A 86 -3.48 -3.55 20.46
CA TRP A 86 -2.77 -3.48 19.18
C TRP A 86 -3.61 -2.89 18.05
N ARG A 87 -4.92 -2.77 18.24
CA ARG A 87 -5.87 -2.31 17.21
C ARG A 87 -5.50 -0.95 16.63
N TRP A 88 -5.15 0.03 17.49
CA TRP A 88 -4.82 1.37 17.03
C TRP A 88 -3.49 1.39 16.24
N LEU A 89 -2.48 0.63 16.70
CA LEU A 89 -1.19 0.49 16.02
C LEU A 89 -1.35 -0.19 14.66
N GLY A 90 -2.13 -1.27 14.59
CA GLY A 90 -2.40 -1.97 13.35
C GLY A 90 -3.13 -1.07 12.34
N ALA A 91 -4.17 -0.35 12.79
CA ALA A 91 -4.88 0.60 11.94
C ALA A 91 -3.98 1.74 11.44
N LEU A 92 -3.17 2.33 12.34
CA LEU A 92 -2.21 3.37 11.99
C LEU A 92 -1.16 2.87 10.99
N GLY A 93 -0.64 1.65 11.17
CA GLY A 93 0.31 1.04 10.25
C GLY A 93 -0.26 0.86 8.85
N VAL A 94 -1.51 0.39 8.74
CA VAL A 94 -2.18 0.26 7.43
C VAL A 94 -2.39 1.63 6.77
N LEU A 95 -2.86 2.63 7.53
CA LEU A 95 -3.02 4.00 7.02
C LEU A 95 -1.69 4.62 6.58
N ALA A 96 -0.61 4.42 7.34
CA ALA A 96 0.73 4.84 6.97
C ALA A 96 1.23 4.16 5.69
N THR A 97 0.88 2.88 5.50
CA THR A 97 1.21 2.14 4.27
C THR A 97 0.49 2.75 3.06
N ILE A 98 -0.80 3.08 3.19
CA ILE A 98 -1.57 3.77 2.15
C ILE A 98 -0.98 5.15 1.85
N ALA A 99 -0.67 5.94 2.88
CA ALA A 99 -0.05 7.26 2.74
C ALA A 99 1.31 7.19 2.02
N SER A 100 2.14 6.20 2.35
CA SER A 100 3.43 6.00 1.68
C SER A 100 3.28 5.63 0.20
N ALA A 101 2.24 4.89 -0.19
CA ALA A 101 1.95 4.59 -1.59
C ALA A 101 1.52 5.84 -2.37
N ILE A 102 0.78 6.76 -1.73
CA ILE A 102 0.46 8.08 -2.30
C ILE A 102 1.75 8.86 -2.57
N ALA A 103 2.60 8.98 -1.54
CA ALA A 103 3.86 9.71 -1.63
C ALA A 103 4.76 9.15 -2.75
N TRP A 104 4.89 7.82 -2.83
CA TRP A 104 5.67 7.18 -3.89
C TRP A 104 5.14 7.55 -5.27
N SER A 105 3.83 7.46 -5.46
CA SER A 105 3.23 7.75 -6.75
C SER A 105 3.43 9.21 -7.15
N ILE A 106 3.35 10.16 -6.21
CA ILE A 106 3.63 11.57 -6.55
C ILE A 106 5.09 11.74 -6.98
N VAL A 107 6.04 11.20 -6.21
CA VAL A 107 7.47 11.36 -6.51
C VAL A 107 7.85 10.65 -7.82
N PHE A 108 7.45 9.39 -7.98
CA PHE A 108 7.83 8.58 -9.13
C PHE A 108 7.14 9.03 -10.42
N LEU A 109 5.85 9.40 -10.37
CA LEU A 109 5.10 9.82 -11.55
C LEU A 109 5.47 11.24 -12.00
N VAL A 110 5.66 12.17 -11.04
CA VAL A 110 5.86 13.60 -11.36
C VAL A 110 7.32 13.94 -11.57
N MET A 111 8.22 13.44 -10.72
CA MET A 111 9.62 13.85 -10.75
C MET A 111 10.48 13.03 -11.72
N ARG A 112 9.99 11.87 -12.19
CA ARG A 112 10.72 10.95 -13.09
C ARG A 112 12.16 10.66 -12.61
N ASP A 113 12.33 10.49 -11.31
CA ASP A 113 13.63 10.25 -10.67
C ASP A 113 13.64 8.87 -10.01
N VAL A 114 14.50 7.98 -10.53
CA VAL A 114 14.63 6.60 -10.05
C VAL A 114 15.28 6.51 -8.66
N SER A 115 16.16 7.45 -8.30
CA SER A 115 16.87 7.48 -7.02
C SER A 115 15.94 7.95 -5.90
N LEU A 116 15.24 9.07 -6.12
CA LEU A 116 14.21 9.54 -5.19
C LEU A 116 13.06 8.53 -5.11
N GLY A 117 12.69 7.92 -6.23
CA GLY A 117 11.75 6.81 -6.28
C GLY A 117 12.14 5.68 -5.33
N LEU A 118 13.39 5.20 -5.40
CA LEU A 118 13.89 4.14 -4.50
C LEU A 118 13.82 4.54 -3.03
N LEU A 119 14.26 5.76 -2.67
CA LEU A 119 14.22 6.22 -1.27
C LEU A 119 12.79 6.17 -0.70
N VAL A 120 11.80 6.59 -1.49
CA VAL A 120 10.40 6.53 -1.05
C VAL A 120 9.89 5.08 -0.98
N VAL A 121 10.31 4.20 -1.90
CA VAL A 121 9.95 2.76 -1.81
C VAL A 121 10.56 2.11 -0.57
N VAL A 122 11.81 2.44 -0.22
CA VAL A 122 12.46 1.95 1.02
C VAL A 122 11.64 2.37 2.23
N ALA A 123 11.26 3.66 2.32
CA ALA A 123 10.41 4.15 3.40
C ALA A 123 9.06 3.41 3.45
N SER A 124 8.42 3.23 2.28
CA SER A 124 7.15 2.49 2.16
C SER A 124 7.29 1.00 2.50
N TRP A 125 8.45 0.39 2.25
CA TRP A 125 8.73 -0.98 2.64
C TRP A 125 8.85 -1.11 4.16
N VAL A 126 9.58 -0.20 4.81
CA VAL A 126 9.70 -0.17 6.27
C VAL A 126 8.33 0.03 6.94
N THR A 127 7.50 0.94 6.42
CA THR A 127 6.12 1.10 6.95
C THR A 127 5.28 -0.14 6.74
N THR A 128 5.42 -0.84 5.61
CA THR A 128 4.70 -2.09 5.33
C THR A 128 5.14 -3.22 6.26
N VAL A 129 6.44 -3.34 6.58
CA VAL A 129 6.95 -4.31 7.57
C VAL A 129 6.34 -4.03 8.94
N PHE A 130 6.39 -2.76 9.39
CA PHE A 130 5.81 -2.35 10.65
C PHE A 130 4.30 -2.62 10.71
N ALA A 131 3.57 -2.27 9.64
CA ALA A 131 2.13 -2.52 9.53
C ALA A 131 1.81 -4.01 9.60
N THR A 132 2.53 -4.84 8.84
CA THR A 132 2.34 -6.30 8.84
C THR A 132 2.53 -6.89 10.23
N TRP A 133 3.58 -6.48 10.94
CA TRP A 133 3.82 -6.89 12.32
C TRP A 133 2.71 -6.42 13.27
N ALA A 134 2.36 -5.13 13.26
CA ALA A 134 1.36 -4.57 14.16
C ALA A 134 -0.05 -5.16 13.91
N VAL A 135 -0.42 -5.35 12.64
CA VAL A 135 -1.67 -6.00 12.23
C VAL A 135 -1.67 -7.47 12.67
N GLY A 136 -0.56 -8.20 12.49
CA GLY A 136 -0.44 -9.59 12.95
C GLY A 136 -0.56 -9.74 14.47
N ARG A 137 -0.08 -8.76 15.25
CA ARG A 137 -0.30 -8.70 16.70
C ARG A 137 -1.75 -8.36 17.07
N ALA A 138 -2.46 -7.59 16.24
CA ALA A 138 -3.86 -7.26 16.47
C ALA A 138 -4.81 -8.40 16.09
N SER A 139 -4.57 -9.08 14.96
CA SER A 139 -5.37 -10.18 14.43
C SER A 139 -4.52 -11.06 13.52
N VAL A 140 -4.38 -12.33 13.85
CA VAL A 140 -3.55 -13.28 13.08
C VAL A 140 -4.07 -13.45 11.65
N SER A 141 -5.39 -13.49 11.46
CA SER A 141 -5.99 -13.58 10.13
C SER A 141 -5.73 -12.33 9.29
N ALA A 142 -5.90 -11.13 9.87
CA ALA A 142 -5.55 -9.89 9.18
C ALA A 142 -4.04 -9.80 8.88
N GLY A 143 -3.19 -10.29 9.79
CA GLY A 143 -1.75 -10.38 9.58
C GLY A 143 -1.38 -11.33 8.45
N ALA A 144 -2.06 -12.47 8.34
CA ALA A 144 -1.92 -13.39 7.21
C ALA A 144 -2.24 -12.69 5.88
N PHE A 145 -3.31 -11.89 5.82
CA PHE A 145 -3.64 -11.10 4.62
C PHE A 145 -2.60 -10.04 4.27
N MET A 146 -1.91 -9.46 5.27
CA MET A 146 -0.86 -8.46 5.03
C MET A 146 0.39 -9.01 4.35
N TRP A 147 0.58 -10.34 4.31
CA TRP A 147 1.71 -10.95 3.59
C TRP A 147 1.67 -10.67 2.08
N LEU A 148 0.50 -10.62 1.46
CA LEU A 148 0.39 -10.34 0.02
C LEU A 148 0.82 -8.88 -0.30
N PRO A 149 0.31 -7.84 0.38
CA PRO A 149 0.85 -6.48 0.30
C PRO A 149 2.36 -6.40 0.58
N PHE A 150 2.87 -7.17 1.54
CA PHE A 150 4.29 -7.18 1.88
C PHE A 150 5.17 -7.80 0.78
N VAL A 151 4.75 -8.93 0.21
CA VAL A 151 5.45 -9.56 -0.92
C VAL A 151 5.47 -8.62 -2.12
N PHE A 152 4.32 -7.99 -2.44
CA PHE A 152 4.28 -7.01 -3.52
C PHE A 152 5.18 -5.80 -3.24
N GLN A 153 5.20 -5.30 -2.01
CA GLN A 153 6.08 -4.19 -1.64
C GLN A 153 7.55 -4.57 -1.74
N SER A 154 7.90 -5.81 -1.42
CA SER A 154 9.27 -6.33 -1.55
C SER A 154 9.68 -6.47 -3.02
N TYR A 155 8.77 -6.91 -3.89
CA TYR A 155 8.97 -6.87 -5.34
C TYR A 155 9.19 -5.43 -5.84
N ALA A 156 8.35 -4.48 -5.41
CA ALA A 156 8.50 -3.07 -5.80
C ALA A 156 9.85 -2.48 -5.36
N LEU A 157 10.31 -2.83 -4.16
CA LEU A 157 11.64 -2.45 -3.66
C LEU A 157 12.76 -3.00 -4.55
N ALA A 158 12.73 -4.30 -4.86
CA ALA A 158 13.71 -4.92 -5.73
C ALA A 158 13.71 -4.30 -7.13
N ALA A 159 12.51 -4.07 -7.70
CA ALA A 159 12.36 -3.45 -9.02
C ALA A 159 12.90 -2.00 -9.04
N SER A 160 12.58 -1.20 -8.03
CA SER A 160 13.09 0.17 -7.91
C SER A 160 14.60 0.21 -7.69
N PHE A 161 15.15 -0.74 -6.94
CA PHE A 161 16.60 -0.85 -6.77
C PHE A 161 17.30 -1.16 -8.09
N GLU A 162 16.84 -2.16 -8.85
CA GLU A 162 17.43 -2.48 -10.15
C GLU A 162 17.28 -1.34 -11.16
N LEU A 163 16.13 -0.66 -11.19
CA LEU A 163 15.95 0.51 -12.05
C LEU A 163 16.94 1.63 -11.68
N MET A 164 17.15 1.91 -10.40
CA MET A 164 18.15 2.89 -9.96
C MET A 164 19.57 2.44 -10.35
N ARG A 165 19.94 1.19 -10.03
CA ARG A 165 21.26 0.61 -10.32
C ARG A 165 21.61 0.70 -11.80
N LEU A 166 20.72 0.25 -12.68
CA LEU A 166 20.94 0.23 -14.12
C LEU A 166 21.05 1.63 -14.74
N ASN A 167 20.33 2.63 -14.21
CA ASN A 167 20.23 3.96 -14.85
C ASN A 167 21.12 5.04 -14.21
N THR A 168 21.76 4.76 -13.07
CA THR A 168 22.62 5.74 -12.36
C THR A 168 24.10 5.33 -12.32
N GLY A 169 24.43 4.12 -12.77
CA GLY A 169 25.81 3.61 -12.80
C GLY A 169 26.35 3.16 -11.44
N LEU A 170 25.45 2.90 -10.47
CA LEU A 170 25.75 2.23 -9.19
C LEU A 170 25.66 0.71 -9.29
#